data_AF-C6VSC8-F1
#
_entry.id   AF-C6VSC8-F1
#
_cell.length_a   1.000
_cell.length_b   1.000
_cell.length_c   1.000
_cell.angle_alpha   90.00
_cell.angle_beta   90.00
_cell.angle_gamma   90.00
#
_symmetry.space_group_name_H-M   'P 1'
#
loop_
_entity.id
_entity.type
_entity.pdbx_description
1 polymer ?
#
loop_
_entity_poly.entity_id
_entity_poly.type
_entity_poly.pdbx_seq_one_letter_code
_entity_poly.pdbx_strand_id
1 'polypeptide(L)'
;MSLYGYTFLAEVEDFDIEDYIEYMDWLSAAGRHIRICIKEGSIFFYLHDELKDRLFQFSALDPSKLKTKEAFEDVVKTYLLTKL
;
A
#
# COMPACT_ATOMS: atom_id res chain seq x y z
N MET A 1 14.43 -9.67 0.02
CA MET A 1 13.21 -10.17 0.69
C MET A 1 12.81 -9.13 1.71
N SER A 2 11.60 -8.58 1.62
CA SER A 2 11.07 -7.69 2.65
C SER A 2 10.90 -8.46 3.97
N LEU A 3 11.19 -7.80 5.10
CA LEU A 3 11.08 -8.41 6.44
C LEU A 3 9.66 -8.91 6.76
N TYR A 4 8.66 -8.35 6.08
CA TYR A 4 7.24 -8.61 6.34
C TYR A 4 6.57 -9.49 5.27
N GLY A 5 7.33 -9.97 4.27
CA GLY A 5 6.81 -10.93 3.29
C GLY A 5 5.82 -10.32 2.29
N TYR A 6 6.06 -9.09 1.86
CA TYR A 6 5.35 -8.45 0.75
C TYR A 6 6.22 -8.28 -0.49
N THR A 7 5.58 -8.24 -1.65
CA THR A 7 6.25 -8.07 -2.95
C THR A 7 5.48 -7.05 -3.78
N PHE A 8 6.15 -5.94 -4.15
CA PHE A 8 5.62 -5.00 -5.14
C PHE A 8 5.55 -5.69 -6.50
N LEU A 9 4.39 -5.55 -7.16
CA LEU A 9 4.10 -6.24 -8.41
C LEU A 9 4.24 -5.28 -9.59
N ALA A 10 3.41 -4.24 -9.61
CA ALA A 10 3.36 -3.28 -10.71
C ALA A 10 2.72 -1.97 -10.26
N GLU A 11 2.98 -0.90 -11.01
CA GLU A 11 2.19 0.32 -10.96
C GLU A 11 0.85 0.09 -11.69
N VAL A 12 -0.22 0.67 -11.17
CA VAL A 12 -1.54 0.70 -11.79
C VAL A 12 -1.69 2.06 -12.45
N GLU A 13 -1.71 2.07 -13.79
CA GLU A 13 -1.78 3.31 -14.58
C GLU A 13 -3.20 3.87 -14.70
N ASP A 14 -4.21 2.99 -14.67
CA ASP A 14 -5.63 3.35 -14.76
C ASP A 14 -6.32 2.84 -13.50
N PHE A 15 -6.56 3.77 -12.56
CA PHE A 15 -7.21 3.47 -11.29
C PHE A 15 -8.18 4.59 -10.93
N ASP A 16 -9.31 4.20 -10.34
CA ASP A 16 -10.22 5.13 -9.67
C ASP A 16 -10.10 4.88 -8.17
N ILE A 17 -9.68 5.87 -7.39
CA ILE A 17 -9.47 5.69 -5.95
C ILE A 17 -10.77 5.36 -5.20
N GLU A 18 -11.94 5.72 -5.76
CA GLU A 18 -13.25 5.41 -5.17
C GLU A 18 -13.56 3.91 -5.20
N ASP A 19 -12.93 3.13 -6.10
CA ASP A 19 -13.01 1.67 -6.13
C ASP A 19 -12.18 0.98 -5.01
N TYR A 20 -11.34 1.74 -4.31
CA TYR A 20 -10.44 1.19 -3.28
C TYR A 20 -10.85 1.64 -1.89
N ILE A 21 -10.82 0.70 -0.96
CA ILE A 21 -11.14 0.91 0.44
C ILE A 21 -9.83 0.99 1.21
N GLU A 22 -9.70 1.98 2.09
CA GLU A 22 -8.53 2.08 2.96
C GLU A 22 -8.39 0.82 3.83
N TYR A 23 -7.20 0.22 3.80
CA TYR A 23 -6.92 -0.96 4.60
C TYR A 23 -6.66 -0.58 6.08
N MET A 24 -6.24 0.66 6.32
CA MET A 24 -5.79 1.13 7.62
C MET A 24 -6.25 2.58 7.89
N ASP A 25 -7.51 2.76 8.29
CA ASP A 25 -8.10 4.07 8.62
C ASP A 25 -7.29 4.93 9.61
N TRP A 26 -6.55 4.30 10.54
CA TRP A 26 -5.79 5.03 11.55
C TRP A 26 -4.56 5.76 11.00
N LEU A 27 -4.10 5.43 9.79
CA LEU A 27 -2.94 6.07 9.16
C LEU A 27 -3.29 7.36 8.42
N SER A 28 -4.49 7.46 7.87
CA SER A 28 -4.98 8.71 7.26
C SER A 28 -5.10 9.85 8.26
N ALA A 29 -5.31 9.54 9.55
CA ALA A 29 -5.28 10.52 10.63
C ALA A 29 -3.86 11.09 10.89
N ALA A 30 -2.80 10.43 10.44
CA ALA A 30 -1.42 10.83 10.71
C ALA A 30 -0.85 11.84 9.70
N GLY A 31 -1.68 12.36 8.77
CA GLY A 31 -1.24 13.35 7.77
C GLY A 31 -0.24 12.79 6.77
N ARG A 32 -0.25 11.48 6.53
CA ARG A 32 0.61 10.84 5.52
C ARG A 32 -0.13 10.84 4.18
N HIS A 33 0.53 11.35 3.15
CA HIS A 33 0.04 11.31 1.76
C HIS A 33 0.20 9.93 1.09
N ILE A 34 0.48 8.90 1.86
CA ILE A 34 0.64 7.53 1.35
C ILE A 34 -0.36 6.67 2.12
N ARG A 35 -1.20 5.96 1.38
CA ARG A 35 -2.24 5.10 1.93
C ARG A 35 -2.10 3.68 1.40
N ILE A 36 -2.46 2.70 2.21
CA ILE A 36 -2.62 1.33 1.74
C ILE A 36 -4.12 1.09 1.61
N CYS A 37 -4.54 0.69 0.41
CA CYS A 37 -5.91 0.38 0.06
C CYS A 37 -6.03 -1.07 -0.40
N ILE A 38 -7.24 -1.58 -0.37
CA ILE A 38 -7.64 -2.87 -0.91
C ILE A 38 -8.84 -2.66 -1.82
N LYS A 39 -8.93 -3.47 -2.87
CA LYS A 39 -10.12 -3.50 -3.73
C LYS A 39 -11.03 -4.64 -3.28
N GLU A 40 -12.33 -4.40 -3.23
CA GLU A 40 -13.29 -5.45 -2.89
C GLU A 40 -13.14 -6.64 -3.86
N GLY A 41 -13.04 -7.86 -3.30
CA GLY A 41 -12.81 -9.09 -4.08
C GLY A 41 -11.38 -9.29 -4.59
N SER A 42 -10.44 -8.38 -4.31
CA SER A 42 -9.02 -8.54 -4.64
C SER A 42 -8.24 -9.16 -3.48
N ILE A 43 -7.26 -10.01 -3.82
CA ILE A 43 -6.28 -10.55 -2.87
C ILE A 43 -5.04 -9.65 -2.74
N PHE A 44 -4.97 -8.59 -3.55
CA PHE A 44 -3.84 -7.68 -3.59
C PHE A 44 -4.09 -6.44 -2.75
N PHE A 45 -2.98 -5.85 -2.33
CA PHE A 45 -2.93 -4.57 -1.66
C PHE A 45 -2.43 -3.51 -2.65
N TYR A 46 -2.81 -2.28 -2.39
CA TYR A 46 -2.49 -1.16 -3.25
C TYR A 46 -1.92 -0.04 -2.39
N LEU A 47 -0.79 0.52 -2.77
CA LEU A 47 -0.18 1.66 -2.10
C LEU A 47 -0.45 2.89 -2.96
N HIS A 48 -1.28 3.79 -2.46
CA HIS A 48 -1.61 5.04 -3.11
C HIS A 48 -0.70 6.15 -2.59
N ASP A 49 0.03 6.81 -3.49
CA ASP A 49 0.84 8.01 -3.22
C ASP A 49 0.08 9.24 -3.72
N GLU A 50 -0.62 9.91 -2.81
CA GLU A 50 -1.47 11.07 -3.10
C GLU A 50 -0.67 12.29 -3.60
N LEU A 51 0.63 12.38 -3.29
CA LEU A 51 1.45 13.50 -3.77
C LEU A 51 1.79 13.36 -5.25
N LYS A 52 1.95 12.12 -5.72
CA LYS A 52 2.30 11.81 -7.11
C LYS A 52 1.12 11.34 -7.94
N ASP A 53 -0.02 11.09 -7.30
CA ASP A 53 -1.20 10.46 -7.90
C ASP A 53 -0.86 9.12 -8.55
N ARG A 54 -0.15 8.26 -7.79
CA ARG A 54 0.32 6.96 -8.27
C ARG A 54 -0.18 5.84 -7.38
N LEU A 55 -0.59 4.74 -7.99
CA LEU A 55 -1.05 3.55 -7.29
C LEU A 55 -0.14 2.36 -7.60
N PHE A 56 0.36 1.70 -6.56
CA PHE A 56 1.22 0.53 -6.70
C PHE A 56 0.57 -0.72 -6.14
N GLN A 57 0.40 -1.73 -6.98
CA GLN A 57 -0.07 -3.03 -6.56
C GLN A 57 1.06 -3.82 -5.89
N PHE A 58 0.75 -4.45 -4.76
CA PHE A 58 1.65 -5.38 -4.09
C PHE A 58 0.88 -6.55 -3.46
N SER A 59 1.56 -7.68 -3.32
CA SER A 59 1.04 -8.85 -2.61
C SER A 59 1.67 -8.94 -1.23
N ALA A 60 0.93 -9.49 -0.28
CA ALA A 60 1.44 -9.80 1.05
C ALA A 60 1.12 -11.25 1.40
N LEU A 61 2.14 -12.00 1.80
CA LEU A 61 1.99 -13.39 2.21
C LEU A 61 1.13 -13.53 3.46
N ASP A 62 1.22 -12.56 4.37
CA ASP A 62 0.44 -12.55 5.60
C ASP A 62 -0.16 -11.14 5.82
N PRO A 63 -1.46 -10.95 5.52
CA PRO A 63 -2.11 -9.66 5.64
C PRO A 63 -2.24 -9.20 7.10
N SER A 64 -2.21 -10.12 8.07
CA SER A 64 -2.28 -9.77 9.49
C SER A 64 -1.02 -9.02 9.93
N LYS A 65 0.13 -9.29 9.31
CA LYS A 65 1.38 -8.57 9.59
C LYS A 65 1.35 -7.12 9.10
N LEU A 66 0.64 -6.85 8.00
CA LEU A 66 0.47 -5.49 7.46
C LEU A 66 -0.39 -4.59 8.33
N LYS A 67 -1.15 -5.14 9.30
CA LYS A 67 -1.98 -4.31 10.20
C LYS A 67 -1.19 -3.49 11.21
N THR A 68 0.12 -3.70 11.30
CA THR A 68 1.00 -3.00 12.24
C THR A 68 1.60 -1.75 11.64
N LYS A 69 1.87 -0.74 12.47
CA LYS A 69 2.55 0.49 12.05
C LYS A 69 3.92 0.20 11.43
N GLU A 70 4.68 -0.70 12.03
CA GLU A 70 6.03 -1.04 11.60
C GLU A 70 6.04 -1.65 10.19
N ALA A 71 5.10 -2.57 9.90
CA ALA A 71 4.97 -3.14 8.57
C ALA A 71 4.57 -2.10 7.52
N PHE A 72 3.63 -1.21 7.84
CA PHE A 72 3.29 -0.08 6.96
C PHE A 72 4.52 0.79 6.67
N GLU A 73 5.27 1.17 7.71
CA GLU A 73 6.47 2.00 7.56
C GLU A 73 7.54 1.32 6.71
N ASP A 74 7.69 0.00 6.84
CA ASP A 74 8.61 -0.78 6.01
C ASP A 74 8.19 -0.81 4.54
N VAL A 75 6.89 -1.01 4.25
CA VAL A 75 6.35 -0.96 2.88
C VAL A 75 6.57 0.42 2.26
N VAL A 76 6.20 1.49 2.96
CA VAL A 76 6.38 2.86 2.48
C VAL A 76 7.85 3.19 2.26
N LYS A 77 8.71 2.83 3.21
CA LYS A 77 10.15 3.06 3.10
C LYS A 77 10.72 2.31 1.89
N THR A 78 10.30 1.06 1.67
CA THR A 78 10.73 0.27 0.52
C THR A 78 10.24 0.90 -0.78
N TYR A 79 8.99 1.34 -0.87
CA TYR A 79 8.47 2.08 -2.03
C TYR A 79 9.32 3.31 -2.35
N LEU A 80 9.57 4.17 -1.34
CA LEU A 80 10.37 5.38 -1.50
C LEU A 80 11.83 5.10 -1.88
N LEU A 81 12.44 4.04 -1.32
CA LEU A 81 13.82 3.64 -1.62
C LEU A 81 13.96 3.02 -3.00
N THR A 82 12.96 2.25 -3.44
CA THR A 82 13.02 1.53 -4.71
C THR A 82 12.87 2.48 -5.90
N LYS A 83 12.50 3.76 -5.67
CA LYS A 83 12.22 4.78 -6.71
C LYS A 83 11.29 4.21 -7.80
N LEU A 84 10.36 3.36 -7.39
CA LEU A 84 9.27 2.92 -8.25
C LEU A 84 8.46 4.15 -8.65
#